data_AF-A0A7S0HXJ4-F1
#
_entry.id   AF-A0A7S0HXJ4-F1
#
_cell.length_a   1.000
_cell.length_b   1.000
_cell.length_c   1.000
_cell.angle_alpha   90.00
_cell.angle_beta   90.00
_cell.angle_gamma   90.00
#
_symmetry.space_group_name_H-M   'P 1'
#
loop_
_entity.id
_entity.type
_entity.pdbx_description
1 polymer ?
#
loop_
_entity_poly.entity_id
_entity_poly.type
_entity_poly.pdbx_seq_one_letter_code
_entity_poly.pdbx_strand_id
1 'polypeptide(L)'
;RTGKCEVDETEKGWFLTYIDRDPVKLREAEIRAKRERAELDSDERYLKEVDKMVKVARQDGTAEAPVATDMVREEGAGPLAFGCCSGAGSKLSKLKEGLKPGACSCFGGA
;
A
#
# COMPACT_ATOMS: atom_id res chain seq x y z
N ARG A 1 -16.65 -45.56 2.08
CA ARG A 1 -17.27 -44.22 2.03
C ARG A 1 -16.15 -43.19 2.03
N THR A 2 -16.02 -42.35 1.00
CA THR A 2 -14.82 -41.51 0.73
C THR A 2 -14.73 -40.23 1.57
N GLY A 3 -15.69 -39.96 2.47
CA GLY A 3 -15.65 -38.80 3.39
C GLY A 3 -15.76 -37.43 2.75
N LYS A 4 -15.97 -37.36 1.42
CA LYS A 4 -16.04 -36.12 0.63
C LYS A 4 -17.41 -35.48 0.61
N CYS A 5 -18.45 -36.21 1.00
CA CYS A 5 -19.82 -35.73 0.97
C CYS A 5 -20.53 -36.11 2.26
N GLU A 6 -21.28 -35.15 2.79
CA GLU A 6 -22.35 -35.38 3.74
C GLU A 6 -23.65 -35.58 2.94
N VAL A 7 -24.43 -36.57 3.33
CA VAL A 7 -25.66 -36.97 2.62
C VAL A 7 -26.77 -37.01 3.66
N ASP A 8 -27.72 -36.10 3.53
CA ASP A 8 -28.90 -36.00 4.39
C ASP A 8 -30.14 -36.40 3.60
N GLU A 9 -30.85 -37.41 4.10
CA GLU A 9 -32.12 -37.86 3.53
C GLU A 9 -33.27 -37.13 4.25
N THR A 10 -34.00 -36.32 3.49
CA THR A 10 -35.17 -35.58 3.97
C THR A 10 -36.41 -36.06 3.23
N GLU A 11 -37.61 -35.71 3.71
CA GLU A 11 -38.88 -36.09 3.07
C GLU A 11 -39.01 -35.64 1.60
N LYS A 12 -38.18 -34.67 1.18
CA LYS A 12 -38.13 -34.14 -0.20
C LYS A 12 -37.02 -34.76 -1.07
N GLY A 13 -36.26 -35.71 -0.53
CA GLY A 13 -35.16 -36.38 -1.24
C GLY A 13 -33.81 -36.22 -0.54
N TRP A 14 -32.73 -36.49 -1.28
CA TRP A 14 -31.36 -36.52 -0.76
C TRP A 14 -30.63 -35.21 -1.02
N PHE A 15 -30.14 -34.59 0.04
CA PHE A 15 -29.26 -33.44 -0.02
C PHE A 15 -27.82 -33.91 0.09
N LEU A 16 -27.01 -33.61 -0.93
CA LEU A 16 -25.58 -33.86 -0.95
C LEU A 16 -24.82 -32.55 -0.70
N THR A 17 -24.11 -32.46 0.42
CA THR A 17 -23.20 -31.36 0.72
C THR A 17 -21.76 -31.83 0.47
N TYR A 18 -21.09 -31.24 -0.52
CA TYR A 18 -19.69 -31.54 -0.81
C TYR A 18 -18.78 -30.81 0.17
N ILE A 19 -17.91 -31.57 0.86
CA ILE A 19 -16.94 -31.04 1.80
C ILE A 19 -15.55 -31.23 1.20
N ASP A 20 -14.95 -30.12 0.76
CA ASP A 20 -13.64 -30.11 0.13
C ASP A 20 -12.53 -30.14 1.21
N ARG A 21 -12.21 -31.35 1.69
CA ARG A 21 -11.21 -31.57 2.76
C ARG A 21 -9.76 -31.58 2.23
N ASP A 22 -9.50 -30.97 1.09
CA ASP A 22 -8.16 -30.90 0.51
C ASP A 22 -7.25 -30.00 1.36
N PRO A 23 -6.15 -30.52 1.95
CA PRO A 23 -5.30 -29.74 2.85
C PRO A 23 -4.60 -28.56 2.14
N VAL A 24 -4.49 -28.61 0.82
CA VAL A 24 -3.93 -27.52 0.01
C VAL A 24 -4.90 -26.34 -0.07
N LYS A 25 -6.18 -26.58 -0.33
CA LYS A 25 -7.19 -25.52 -0.43
C LYS A 25 -7.43 -24.84 0.92
N LEU A 26 -7.39 -25.60 2.02
CA LEU A 26 -7.49 -25.03 3.37
C LEU A 26 -6.32 -24.08 3.66
N ARG A 27 -5.09 -24.46 3.30
CA ARG A 27 -3.90 -23.60 3.46
C ARG A 27 -3.99 -22.35 2.60
N GLU A 28 -4.43 -22.47 1.34
CA GLU A 28 -4.62 -21.31 0.47
C GLU A 28 -5.69 -20.35 1.01
N ALA A 29 -6.78 -20.88 1.57
CA ALA A 29 -7.81 -20.07 2.21
C ALA A 29 -7.28 -19.33 3.45
N GLU A 30 -6.50 -20.02 4.29
CA GLU A 30 -5.84 -19.39 5.45
C GLU A 30 -4.83 -18.30 5.03
N ILE A 31 -4.04 -18.56 3.99
CA ILE A 31 -3.07 -17.58 3.46
C ILE A 31 -3.82 -16.37 2.89
N ARG A 32 -4.91 -16.59 2.15
CA ARG A 32 -5.76 -15.51 1.62
C ARG A 32 -6.35 -14.67 2.76
N ALA A 33 -6.92 -15.31 3.78
CA ALA A 33 -7.49 -14.61 4.93
C ALA A 33 -6.43 -13.82 5.73
N LYS A 34 -5.23 -14.38 5.90
CA LYS A 34 -4.11 -13.65 6.54
C LYS A 34 -3.66 -12.46 5.74
N ARG A 35 -3.60 -12.60 4.40
CA ARG A 35 -3.23 -11.52 3.50
C ARG A 35 -4.26 -10.41 3.51
N GLU A 36 -5.55 -10.74 3.37
CA GLU A 36 -6.64 -9.78 3.44
C GLU A 36 -6.65 -9.02 4.76
N ARG A 37 -6.45 -9.72 5.89
CA ARG A 37 -6.33 -9.07 7.20
C ARG A 37 -5.14 -8.11 7.28
N ALA A 38 -4.00 -8.47 6.71
CA ALA A 38 -2.82 -7.61 6.70
C ALA A 38 -3.01 -6.38 5.80
N GLU A 39 -3.67 -6.55 4.64
CA GLU A 39 -4.02 -5.46 3.73
C GLU A 39 -4.99 -4.48 4.40
N LEU A 40 -6.05 -4.98 5.05
CA LEU A 40 -7.00 -4.15 5.81
C LEU A 40 -6.32 -3.35 6.94
N ASP A 41 -5.45 -3.97 7.75
CA ASP A 41 -4.69 -3.26 8.79
C ASP A 41 -3.78 -2.17 8.19
N SER A 42 -3.18 -2.43 7.03
CA SER A 42 -2.35 -1.44 6.33
C SER A 42 -3.17 -0.26 5.81
N ASP A 43 -4.35 -0.52 5.25
CA ASP A 43 -5.27 0.50 4.75
C ASP A 43 -5.79 1.37 5.90
N GLU A 44 -6.17 0.77 7.04
CA GLU A 44 -6.58 1.52 8.22
C GLU A 44 -5.49 2.45 8.74
N ARG A 45 -4.22 1.99 8.76
CA ARG A 45 -3.09 2.85 9.15
C ARG A 45 -2.89 3.99 8.16
N TYR A 46 -2.98 3.71 6.86
CA TYR A 46 -2.86 4.72 5.82
C TYR A 46 -3.97 5.78 5.94
N LEU A 47 -5.23 5.36 6.10
CA LEU A 47 -6.37 6.25 6.27
C LEU A 47 -6.21 7.16 7.49
N LYS A 48 -5.71 6.62 8.62
CA LYS A 48 -5.40 7.42 9.82
C LYS A 48 -4.34 8.48 9.54
N GLU A 49 -3.33 8.15 8.74
CA GLU A 49 -2.27 9.09 8.41
C GLU A 49 -2.78 10.22 7.50
N VAL A 50 -3.58 9.89 6.48
CA VAL A 50 -4.25 10.88 5.63
C VAL A 50 -5.15 11.80 6.45
N ASP A 51 -5.94 11.23 7.37
CA ASP A 51 -6.83 12.02 8.23
C ASP A 51 -6.06 12.99 9.14
N LYS A 52 -4.90 12.57 9.69
CA LYS A 52 -4.02 13.48 10.44
C LYS A 52 -3.53 14.63 9.55
N MET A 53 -3.03 14.34 8.35
CA MET A 53 -2.56 15.37 7.42
C MET A 53 -3.67 16.37 7.07
N VAL A 54 -4.89 15.87 6.82
CA VAL A 54 -6.07 16.71 6.55
C VAL A 54 -6.43 17.57 7.74
N LYS A 55 -6.41 17.01 8.96
CA LYS A 55 -6.69 17.76 10.20
C LYS A 55 -5.69 18.88 10.43
N VAL A 56 -4.40 18.59 10.27
CA VAL A 56 -3.32 19.58 10.38
C VAL A 56 -3.50 20.66 9.32
N ALA A 57 -3.70 20.30 8.05
CA ALA A 57 -3.93 21.26 6.96
C ALA A 57 -5.18 22.14 7.19
N ARG A 58 -6.22 21.61 7.81
CA ARG A 58 -7.43 22.37 8.18
C ARG A 58 -7.23 23.30 9.38
N GLN A 59 -6.33 22.97 10.30
CA GLN A 59 -6.02 23.80 11.47
C GLN A 59 -5.02 24.91 11.13
N ASP A 60 -4.03 24.61 10.30
CA ASP A 60 -3.00 25.55 9.88
C ASP A 60 -3.46 26.46 8.72
N GLY A 61 -4.50 26.05 7.98
CA GLY A 61 -5.09 26.80 6.88
C GLY A 61 -6.30 27.61 7.31
N THR A 62 -6.21 28.94 7.19
CA THR A 62 -7.36 29.86 7.02
C THR A 62 -8.31 29.28 5.97
N ALA A 63 -9.37 28.60 6.40
CA ALA A 63 -10.27 27.86 5.53
C ALA A 63 -11.30 28.80 4.88
N GLU A 64 -10.84 29.61 3.92
CA GLU A 64 -11.68 29.97 2.78
C GLU A 64 -11.59 28.83 1.79
N ALA A 65 -12.74 28.29 1.35
CA ALA A 65 -12.75 27.27 0.30
C ALA A 65 -11.96 27.82 -0.90
N PRO A 66 -10.99 27.08 -1.46
CA PRO A 66 -10.19 27.59 -2.57
C PRO A 66 -11.14 27.91 -3.72
N VAL A 67 -11.35 29.19 -3.97
CA VAL A 67 -12.13 29.66 -5.10
C VAL A 67 -11.30 29.36 -6.34
N ALA A 68 -11.74 28.35 -7.09
CA ALA A 68 -11.09 27.94 -8.33
C ALA A 68 -11.00 29.16 -9.25
N THR A 69 -9.77 29.62 -9.47
CA THR A 69 -9.47 30.74 -10.36
C THR A 69 -8.99 30.16 -11.68
N ASP A 70 -9.51 30.66 -12.79
CA ASP A 70 -9.13 30.20 -14.11
C ASP A 70 -7.66 30.55 -14.40
N MET A 71 -6.90 29.54 -14.84
CA MET A 71 -5.50 29.71 -15.21
C MET A 71 -5.42 30.35 -16.61
N VAL A 72 -5.37 31.68 -16.66
CA VAL A 72 -5.20 32.43 -17.91
C VAL A 72 -3.73 32.43 -18.31
N ARG A 73 -3.45 32.01 -19.55
CA ARG A 73 -2.13 32.13 -20.17
C ARG A 73 -2.16 33.36 -21.08
N GLU A 74 -1.35 34.36 -20.76
CA GLU A 74 -1.16 35.53 -21.63
C GLU A 74 -0.58 35.10 -23.00
N GLU A 75 -1.05 35.71 -24.10
CA GLU A 75 -0.54 35.43 -25.45
C GLU A 75 0.97 35.71 -25.50
N GLY A 76 1.77 34.65 -25.64
CA GLY A 76 3.23 34.70 -25.66
C GLY A 76 3.94 33.99 -24.51
N ALA A 77 3.22 33.43 -23.54
CA ALA A 77 3.88 32.67 -22.46
C ALA A 77 4.61 31.42 -23.01
N GLY A 78 5.89 31.27 -22.65
CA GLY A 78 6.76 30.14 -23.00
C GLY A 78 6.47 28.86 -22.19
N PRO A 79 6.99 27.69 -22.61
CA PRO A 79 6.66 26.40 -22.00
C PRO A 79 6.99 26.35 -20.50
N LEU A 80 6.07 25.80 -19.70
CA LEU A 80 6.26 25.64 -18.26
C LEU A 80 7.18 24.44 -17.99
N ALA A 81 8.36 24.70 -17.46
CA ALA A 81 9.28 23.66 -17.02
C ALA A 81 8.95 23.28 -15.56
N PHE A 82 8.23 22.18 -15.37
CA PHE A 82 8.01 21.62 -14.04
C PHE A 82 9.22 20.78 -13.65
N GLY A 83 10.02 21.30 -12.72
CA GLY A 83 11.12 20.55 -12.11
C GLY A 83 10.58 19.48 -11.17
N CYS A 84 10.34 18.27 -11.69
CA CYS A 84 10.04 17.12 -10.85
C CYS A 84 11.37 16.55 -10.31
N CYS A 85 11.82 17.07 -9.16
CA CYS A 85 12.82 16.41 -8.35
C CYS A 85 12.14 15.24 -7.62
N SER A 86 11.70 14.22 -8.35
CA SER A 86 11.42 12.92 -7.74
C SER A 86 12.76 12.38 -7.23
N GLY A 87 12.83 12.09 -5.92
CA GLY A 87 14.04 11.70 -5.23
C GLY A 87 14.78 10.58 -5.95
N ALA A 88 15.90 10.93 -6.58
CA ALA A 88 16.84 9.96 -7.10
C ALA A 88 17.68 9.45 -5.94
N GLY A 89 17.40 8.21 -5.53
CA GLY A 89 18.35 7.40 -4.80
C GLY A 89 19.74 7.48 -5.46
N SER A 90 20.74 7.56 -4.61
CA SER A 90 22.15 7.40 -4.91
C SER A 90 22.41 6.39 -6.04
N LYS A 91 23.02 6.86 -7.14
CA LYS A 91 23.51 5.99 -8.21
C LYS A 91 24.65 5.12 -7.69
N LEU A 92 24.38 3.82 -7.58
CA LEU A 92 25.37 2.77 -7.77
C LEU A 92 25.87 2.85 -9.23
N SER A 93 27.09 3.31 -9.46
CA SER A 93 27.89 2.91 -10.65
C SER A 93 29.34 3.40 -10.59
N LYS A 94 30.24 2.58 -10.03
CA LYS A 94 31.52 2.20 -10.66
C LYS A 94 32.21 1.12 -9.84
N LEU A 95 32.23 -0.12 -10.33
CA LEU A 95 33.29 -1.07 -10.02
C LEU A 95 34.55 -0.56 -10.75
N LYS A 96 35.51 -0.05 -9.98
CA LYS A 96 36.93 -0.04 -10.35
C LYS A 96 37.72 -0.33 -9.08
N GLU A 97 38.51 -1.39 -9.14
CA GLU A 97 39.34 -1.91 -8.06
C GLU A 97 40.22 -0.82 -7.43
N GLY A 98 40.27 -0.82 -6.10
CA GLY A 98 41.10 0.10 -5.31
C GLY A 98 40.87 -0.07 -3.81
N LEU A 99 41.65 -0.97 -3.21
CA LEU A 99 41.73 -1.30 -1.79
C LEU A 99 41.98 -0.06 -0.88
N LYS A 100 41.09 0.21 0.08
CA LYS A 100 41.35 0.27 1.55
C LYS A 100 40.14 0.83 2.35
N PRO A 101 39.79 0.21 3.50
CA PRO A 101 38.72 0.68 4.38
C PRO A 101 39.24 1.76 5.34
N GLY A 102 38.44 2.79 5.60
CA GLY A 102 38.84 3.88 6.50
C GLY A 102 37.68 4.68 7.07
N ALA A 103 37.31 4.32 8.30
CA ALA A 103 36.63 5.14 9.31
C ALA A 103 35.16 5.57 9.07
N CYS A 104 34.28 4.75 9.64
CA CYS A 104 33.00 5.18 10.21
C CYS A 104 33.28 6.20 11.33
N SER A 105 32.80 7.44 11.22
CA SER A 105 32.78 8.39 12.34
C SER A 105 31.38 8.40 12.96
N CYS A 106 31.32 7.66 14.05
CA CYS A 106 30.36 7.67 15.13
C CYS A 106 29.89 9.08 15.52
N PHE A 107 28.61 9.18 15.87
CA PHE A 107 28.11 9.71 17.16
C PHE A 107 28.67 11.05 17.68
N GLY A 108 27.75 12.01 17.92
CA GLY A 108 27.88 13.00 19.00
C GLY A 108 27.89 14.46 18.54
N GLY A 109 26.75 15.13 18.69
CA GLY A 109 26.65 16.58 18.74
C GLY A 109 26.00 16.96 20.07
N ALA A 110 26.70 17.82 20.82
CA ALA A 110 26.41 18.28 22.18
C ALA A 110 25.09 19.04 22.33
#